data_AF-K2CMX5-F1
#
_entry.id   AF-K2CMX5-F1
#
_cell.length_a   1.000
_cell.length_b   1.000
_cell.length_c   1.000
_cell.angle_alpha   90.00
_cell.angle_beta   90.00
_cell.angle_gamma   90.00
#
_symmetry.space_group_name_H-M   'P 1'
#
loop_
_entity.id
_entity.type
_entity.pdbx_description
1 polymer ?
#
loop_
_entity_poly.entity_id
_entity_poly.type
_entity_poly.pdbx_seq_one_letter_code
_entity_poly.pdbx_strand_id
1 'polypeptide(L)' 'ETGALKLVGTDKEKIIACASELLCNQASYQLMAKATNPYGDGRAGDRIIAATTAFLD' A
#
# COMPACT_ATOMS: atom_id res chain seq x y z
N GLU A 1 4.12 -4.99 8.81
CA GLU A 1 3.78 -4.71 7.40
C GLU A 1 2.42 -4.03 7.34
N THR A 2 2.20 -3.13 6.38
CA THR A 2 1.00 -2.28 6.33
C THR A 2 -0.23 -2.96 5.75
N GLY A 3 -0.18 -4.27 5.47
CA GLY A 3 -1.35 -5.07 5.02
C GLY A 3 -1.80 -4.81 3.59
N ALA A 4 -1.41 -3.68 2.98
CA ALA A 4 -1.76 -3.28 1.61
C ALA A 4 -1.02 -4.07 0.51
N LEU A 5 0.00 -4.84 0.89
CA LEU A 5 0.74 -5.72 -0.01
C LEU A 5 1.31 -6.91 0.76
N LYS A 6 1.72 -7.94 0.02
CA LYS A 6 2.42 -9.13 0.56
C LYS A 6 3.63 -9.44 -0.31
N LEU A 7 4.81 -9.57 0.31
CA LEU A 7 6.02 -10.04 -0.38
C LEU A 7 5.99 -11.56 -0.50
N VAL A 8 5.90 -12.06 -1.73
CA VAL A 8 5.75 -13.51 -1.99
C VAL A 8 7.03 -14.16 -2.52
N GLY A 9 7.98 -13.39 -3.05
CA GLY A 9 9.22 -13.90 -3.66
C GLY A 9 9.00 -14.34 -5.11
N THR A 10 9.90 -15.18 -5.63
CA THR A 10 9.93 -15.59 -7.04
C THR A 10 9.50 -17.03 -7.28
N ASP A 11 9.10 -17.76 -6.24
CA ASP A 11 8.60 -19.12 -6.37
C ASP A 11 7.23 -19.14 -7.06
N LYS A 12 7.13 -19.89 -8.16
CA LYS A 12 5.94 -19.89 -9.01
C LYS A 12 4.69 -20.38 -8.28
N GLU A 13 4.81 -21.46 -7.51
CA GLU A 13 3.66 -22.07 -6.83
C GLU A 13 3.13 -21.14 -5.75
N LYS A 14 4.03 -20.50 -4.99
CA LYS A 14 3.69 -19.51 -3.97
C LYS A 14 3.02 -18.26 -4.57
N ILE A 15 3.49 -17.78 -5.72
CA ILE A 15 2.87 -16.65 -6.42
C ILE A 15 1.43 -17.01 -6.81
N ILE A 16 1.22 -18.16 -7.45
CA ILE A 16 -0.12 -18.62 -7.87
C ILE A 16 -1.03 -18.75 -6.64
N ALA A 17 -0.57 -19.42 -5.58
CA ALA A 17 -1.36 -19.62 -4.38
C ALA A 17 -1.80 -18.29 -3.72
N CYS A 18 -0.90 -17.31 -3.59
CA CYS A 18 -1.23 -16.01 -2.99
C CYS A 18 -2.17 -15.19 -3.90
N ALA A 19 -1.98 -15.23 -5.22
CA ALA A 19 -2.88 -14.56 -6.16
C ALA A 19 -4.28 -15.19 -6.13
N SER A 20 -4.37 -16.53 -6.14
CA SER A 20 -5.62 -17.26 -6.01
C SER A 20 -6.32 -16.98 -4.68
N GLU A 21 -5.59 -16.86 -3.58
CA GLU A 21 -6.16 -16.44 -2.28
C GLU A 21 -6.86 -15.08 -2.41
N LEU A 22 -6.21 -14.08 -2.99
CA LEU A 22 -6.80 -12.74 -3.16
C LEU A 22 -8.00 -12.73 -4.13
N LEU A 23 -7.98 -13.56 -5.17
CA LEU A 23 -9.05 -13.64 -6.17
C LEU A 23 -10.28 -14.41 -5.69
N CYS A 24 -10.08 -15.43 -4.86
CA CYS A 24 -11.14 -16.36 -4.45
C CYS A 24 -11.61 -16.17 -3.00
N ASN A 25 -10.86 -15.44 -2.17
CA ASN A 25 -11.24 -15.14 -0.79
C ASN A 25 -11.53 -13.65 -0.63
N GLN A 26 -12.82 -13.32 -0.58
CA GLN A 26 -13.30 -11.94 -0.43
C GLN A 26 -12.80 -11.28 0.86
N ALA A 27 -12.63 -12.04 1.96
CA ALA A 27 -12.15 -11.49 3.22
C ALA A 27 -10.66 -11.10 3.13
N SER A 28 -9.83 -11.96 2.53
CA SER A 28 -8.41 -11.65 2.27
C SER A 28 -8.26 -10.42 1.38
N TYR A 29 -9.08 -10.29 0.33
CA TYR A 29 -9.11 -9.10 -0.52
C TYR A 29 -9.47 -7.83 0.25
N GLN A 30 -10.56 -7.85 1.03
CA GLN A 30 -11.04 -6.66 1.75
C GLN A 30 -10.04 -6.17 2.79
N LEU A 31 -9.34 -7.09 3.46
CA LEU A 31 -8.30 -6.75 4.43
C LEU A 31 -7.14 -6.00 3.76
N MET A 32 -6.69 -6.46 2.60
CA MET A 32 -5.62 -5.81 1.84
C MET A 32 -6.08 -4.49 1.20
N ALA A 33 -7.28 -4.44 0.65
CA ALA A 33 -7.81 -3.25 -0.01
C ALA A 33 -8.08 -2.07 0.94
N LYS A 34 -8.44 -2.36 2.21
CA LYS A 34 -8.72 -1.32 3.23
C LYS A 34 -7.50 -0.91 4.05
N ALA A 35 -6.38 -1.58 3.84
CA ALA A 35 -5.14 -1.26 4.52
C ALA A 35 -4.71 0.17 4.23
N THR A 36 -4.28 0.89 5.27
CA THR A 36 -3.77 2.25 5.14
C THR A 36 -2.50 2.25 4.30
N ASN A 37 -2.48 3.07 3.24
CA ASN A 37 -1.27 3.30 2.46
C ASN A 37 -0.27 4.12 3.30
N PRO A 38 0.89 3.57 3.71
CA PRO A 38 1.86 4.30 4.53
C PRO A 38 2.54 5.44 3.76
N TYR A 39 2.46 5.45 2.43
CA TYR A 39 3.21 6.39 1.58
C TYR A 39 2.50 7.71 1.36
N GLY A 40 1.26 7.86 1.81
CA GLY A 40 0.61 9.16 1.72
C GLY A 40 -0.87 9.16 2.03
N ASP A 41 -1.32 10.34 2.41
CA ASP A 41 -2.71 10.72 2.63
C ASP A 41 -3.21 11.70 1.55
N GLY A 42 -2.46 11.83 0.45
CA GLY A 42 -2.78 12.74 -0.65
C GLY A 42 -2.40 14.21 -0.42
N ARG A 43 -1.73 14.56 0.70
CA ARG A 43 -1.42 15.96 1.05
C ARG A 43 0.07 16.32 0.96
N ALA A 44 0.86 15.51 0.25
CA ALA A 44 2.30 15.72 0.14
C ALA A 44 2.64 17.08 -0.49
N GLY A 45 1.95 17.46 -1.58
CA GLY A 45 2.16 18.75 -2.27
C GLY A 45 1.95 19.94 -1.35
N ASP A 46 0.80 20.00 -0.68
CA ASP A 46 0.48 21.08 0.28
C ASP A 46 1.54 21.23 1.37
N ARG A 47 2.01 20.10 1.92
CA ARG A 47 3.04 20.10 2.96
C ARG A 47 4.39 20.57 2.44
N ILE A 48 4.77 20.17 1.23
CA ILE A 48 6.04 20.58 0.61
C ILE A 48 6.02 22.09 0.35
N ILE A 49 4.92 22.63 -0.20
CA ILE A 49 4.77 24.06 -0.44
C ILE A 49 4.87 24.82 0.88
N ALA A 50 4.10 24.42 1.91
CA ALA A 50 4.14 25.07 3.22
C ALA A 50 5.53 25.06 3.86
N ALA A 51 6.25 23.93 3.80
CA ALA A 51 7.60 23.81 4.33
C ALA A 51 8.62 24.68 3.58
N THR A 52 8.50 24.76 2.25
CA THR A 52 9.42 25.56 1.43
C THR A 52 9.18 27.05 1.64
N THR A 53 7.93 27.50 1.68
CA THR A 53 7.59 28.91 1.98
C THR A 53 8.13 29.31 3.36
N ALA A 54 7.85 28.51 4.40
CA ALA A 54 8.33 28.79 5.75
C ALA A 54 9.87 28.78 5.91
N PHE A 55 10.60 28.16 4.98
CA PHE A 55 12.07 28.17 4.97
C PHE A 55 12.65 29.39 4.25
N LEU A 56 11.91 29.94 3.26
CA LEU A 56 12.35 31.08 2.46
C LEU A 56 11.99 32.44 3.07
N ASP A 57 11.01 32.46 3.99
CA ASP A 57 10.66 33.61 4.83
C ASP A 57 11.67 33.83 5.98
#